data_AF-A0A0I9SEB5-F1
#
_entry.id   AF-A0A0I9SEB5-F1
#
_cell.length_a   1.000
_cell.length_b   1.000
_cell.length_c   1.000
_cell.angle_alpha   90.00
_cell.angle_beta   90.00
_cell.angle_gamma   90.00
#
_symmetry.space_group_name_H-M   'P 1'
#
loop_
_entity.id
_entity.type
_entity.pdbx_description
1 polymer ?
#
loop_
_entity_poly.entity_id
_entity_poly.type
_entity_poly.pdbx_seq_one_letter_code
_entity_poly.pdbx_strand_id
1 'polypeptide(L)'
;MSVRVLLLLMVFHAPSALAAEADPLQSVMWEYHHKGLLNSEPYVFDERVKVQVPPFAEDSRQVPVHIDARALGDEVVRIEAWADLNPIPRIFTFTPGEQVVPLVAIR
;
A
#
# COMPACT_ATOMS: atom_id res chain seq x y z
N MET A 1 -2.72 -51.46 -11.09
CA MET A 1 -3.17 -50.15 -10.59
C MET A 1 -2.41 -49.09 -11.35
N SER A 2 -3.12 -48.41 -12.24
CA SER A 2 -2.53 -47.74 -13.40
C SER A 2 -1.89 -46.39 -13.05
N VAL A 3 -0.76 -46.11 -13.70
CA VAL A 3 -0.05 -44.82 -13.80
C VAL A 3 -0.96 -43.60 -14.02
N ARG A 4 -2.20 -43.83 -14.47
CA ARG A 4 -3.29 -42.84 -14.60
C ARG A 4 -3.64 -42.09 -13.32
N VAL A 5 -3.33 -42.62 -12.13
CA VAL A 5 -3.65 -41.95 -10.85
C VAL A 5 -2.64 -40.86 -10.47
N LEU A 6 -1.40 -40.90 -11.01
CA LEU A 6 -0.36 -39.92 -10.64
C LEU A 6 -0.47 -38.58 -11.39
N LEU A 7 -1.29 -38.50 -12.45
CA LEU A 7 -1.41 -37.33 -13.31
C LEU A 7 -2.44 -36.28 -12.84
N LEU A 8 -3.10 -36.51 -11.71
CA LEU A 8 -4.21 -35.68 -11.21
C LEU A 8 -3.82 -34.70 -10.08
N LEU A 9 -2.53 -34.42 -9.91
CA LEU A 9 -2.01 -33.45 -8.93
C LEU A 9 -1.30 -32.25 -9.56
N MET A 10 -1.55 -31.95 -10.84
CA MET A 10 -1.36 -30.57 -11.32
C MET A 10 -2.58 -29.75 -10.94
N VAL A 11 -2.63 -29.34 -9.68
CA VAL A 11 -3.42 -28.16 -9.30
C VAL A 11 -2.82 -27.00 -10.10
N PHE A 12 -3.55 -26.56 -11.12
CA PHE A 12 -3.31 -25.26 -11.73
C PHE A 12 -3.39 -24.22 -10.60
N HIS A 13 -2.23 -23.80 -10.08
CA HIS A 13 -2.10 -22.47 -9.48
C HIS A 13 -2.28 -21.47 -10.62
N ALA A 14 -3.53 -21.30 -11.06
CA ALA A 14 -3.86 -20.09 -11.77
C ALA A 14 -3.58 -18.96 -10.78
N PRO A 15 -2.69 -18.00 -11.09
CA PRO A 15 -2.70 -16.78 -10.33
C PRO A 15 -4.13 -16.27 -10.44
N SER A 16 -4.84 -16.24 -9.31
CA SER A 16 -6.03 -15.43 -9.23
C SER A 16 -5.52 -14.05 -9.59
N ALA A 17 -5.83 -13.59 -10.80
CA ALA A 17 -5.92 -12.19 -11.08
C ALA A 17 -7.08 -11.71 -10.20
N LEU A 18 -6.80 -11.56 -8.90
CA LEU A 18 -7.61 -10.78 -8.00
C LEU A 18 -7.71 -9.45 -8.74
N ALA A 19 -8.91 -9.16 -9.24
CA ALA A 19 -9.20 -7.85 -9.79
C ALA A 19 -8.71 -6.87 -8.74
N ALA A 20 -7.74 -6.03 -9.11
CA ALA A 20 -7.14 -5.10 -8.18
C ALA A 20 -8.29 -4.32 -7.53
N GLU A 21 -8.27 -4.24 -6.20
CA GLU A 21 -9.33 -3.57 -5.48
C GLU A 21 -9.44 -2.13 -6.00
N ALA A 22 -10.65 -1.68 -6.32
CA ALA A 22 -10.83 -0.34 -6.86
C ALA A 22 -10.35 0.69 -5.82
N ASP A 23 -9.62 1.71 -6.27
CA ASP A 23 -9.20 2.79 -5.38
C ASP A 23 -10.42 3.42 -4.69
N PRO A 24 -10.52 3.37 -3.35
CA PRO A 24 -11.66 3.91 -2.61
C PRO A 24 -11.79 5.43 -2.77
N LEU A 25 -10.71 6.12 -3.14
CA LEU A 25 -10.71 7.57 -3.36
C LEU A 25 -10.99 7.95 -4.82
N GLN A 26 -11.09 6.98 -5.72
CA GLN A 26 -11.35 7.17 -7.15
C GLN A 26 -10.41 8.22 -7.80
N SER A 27 -9.13 8.18 -7.42
CA SER A 27 -8.08 9.03 -7.96
C SER A 27 -7.96 8.83 -9.47
N VAL A 28 -7.92 9.96 -10.19
CA VAL A 28 -7.62 9.97 -11.63
C VAL A 28 -6.15 9.68 -11.92
N MET A 29 -5.27 9.81 -10.93
CA MET A 29 -3.83 9.59 -11.04
C MET A 29 -3.41 8.21 -10.50
N TRP A 30 -4.33 7.39 -9.98
CA TRP A 30 -4.01 6.10 -9.35
C TRP A 30 -3.12 5.23 -10.22
N GLU A 31 -3.53 4.95 -11.47
CA GLU A 31 -2.77 4.12 -12.41
C GLU A 31 -1.38 4.69 -12.72
N TYR A 32 -1.25 6.02 -12.79
CA TYR A 32 0.02 6.69 -13.00
C TYR A 32 0.98 6.47 -11.81
N HIS A 33 0.49 6.64 -10.59
CA HIS A 33 1.28 6.45 -9.37
C HIS A 33 1.54 4.98 -9.05
N HIS A 34 0.57 4.09 -9.28
CA HIS A 34 0.77 2.65 -9.15
C HIS A 34 1.92 2.17 -10.04
N LYS A 35 1.96 2.64 -11.29
CA LYS A 35 3.08 2.36 -12.18
C LYS A 35 4.40 3.01 -11.74
N GLY A 36 4.38 4.29 -11.39
CA GLY A 36 5.60 5.08 -11.15
C GLY A 36 6.22 4.92 -9.76
N LEU A 37 5.40 4.77 -8.72
CA LEU A 37 5.82 4.69 -7.32
C LEU A 37 5.78 3.24 -6.78
N LEU A 38 4.82 2.44 -7.22
CA LEU A 38 4.63 1.06 -6.77
C LEU A 38 5.11 0.02 -7.80
N ASN A 39 5.70 0.44 -8.92
CA ASN A 39 6.18 -0.44 -9.99
C ASN A 39 5.12 -1.42 -10.53
N SER A 40 3.85 -1.05 -10.47
CA SER A 40 2.71 -1.91 -10.81
C SER A 40 2.60 -3.21 -9.99
N GLU A 41 3.21 -3.27 -8.81
CA GLU A 41 3.12 -4.42 -7.90
C GLU A 41 1.69 -4.62 -7.36
N PRO A 42 1.27 -5.85 -7.02
CA PRO A 42 -0.03 -6.10 -6.42
C PRO A 42 -0.24 -5.29 -5.13
N TYR A 43 -1.48 -4.83 -4.91
CA TYR A 43 -1.86 -4.07 -3.72
C TYR A 43 -3.21 -4.54 -3.16
N VAL A 44 -3.47 -4.15 -1.91
CA VAL A 44 -4.76 -4.31 -1.21
C VAL A 44 -4.98 -3.08 -0.32
N PHE A 45 -6.24 -2.66 -0.13
CA PHE A 45 -6.55 -1.64 0.87
C PHE A 45 -6.76 -2.31 2.23
N ASP A 46 -5.70 -2.35 3.03
CA ASP A 46 -5.69 -3.06 4.31
C ASP A 46 -6.13 -2.15 5.47
N GLU A 47 -7.24 -2.48 6.13
CA GLU A 47 -7.72 -1.74 7.29
C GLU A 47 -6.74 -1.73 8.47
N ARG A 48 -5.75 -2.62 8.53
CA ARG A 48 -4.70 -2.60 9.57
C ARG A 48 -3.77 -1.40 9.44
N VAL A 49 -3.73 -0.73 8.28
CA VAL A 49 -3.03 0.53 8.07
C VAL A 49 -4.00 1.68 8.32
N LYS A 50 -3.81 2.41 9.42
CA LYS A 50 -4.66 3.55 9.78
C LYS A 50 -4.00 4.85 9.37
N VAL A 51 -4.67 5.62 8.53
CA VAL A 51 -4.26 6.97 8.13
C VAL A 51 -5.24 7.97 8.75
N GLN A 52 -4.71 8.97 9.46
CA GLN A 52 -5.47 10.03 10.09
C GLN A 52 -4.94 11.38 9.64
N VAL A 53 -5.85 12.20 9.14
CA VAL A 53 -5.61 13.58 8.71
C VAL A 53 -6.82 14.44 9.13
N PRO A 54 -6.65 15.76 9.30
CA PRO A 54 -7.79 16.66 9.44
C PRO A 54 -8.70 16.57 8.20
N PRO A 55 -10.02 16.73 8.36
CA PRO A 55 -10.94 16.77 7.22
C PRO A 55 -10.74 18.01 6.34
N PHE A 56 -10.04 19.03 6.86
CA PHE A 56 -9.73 20.28 6.16
C PHE A 56 -8.41 20.86 6.68
N ALA A 57 -7.67 21.51 5.78
CA ALA A 57 -6.48 22.28 6.10
C ALA A 57 -6.53 23.65 5.41
N GLU A 58 -6.37 24.73 6.19
CA GLU A 58 -6.31 26.10 5.67
C GLU A 58 -4.99 26.37 4.93
N ASP A 59 -3.85 26.00 5.55
CA ASP A 59 -2.53 25.99 4.91
C ASP A 59 -2.22 24.58 4.41
N SER A 60 -2.26 24.39 3.09
CA SER A 60 -1.96 23.10 2.44
C SER A 60 -0.51 22.64 2.62
N ARG A 61 0.38 23.51 3.12
CA ARG A 61 1.77 23.15 3.44
C ARG A 61 1.96 22.68 4.89
N GLN A 62 0.92 22.76 5.72
CA GLN A 62 0.99 22.43 7.15
C GLN A 62 -0.17 21.49 7.52
N VAL A 63 -0.11 20.27 7.00
CA VAL A 63 -1.16 19.27 7.20
C VAL A 63 -0.60 18.15 8.07
N PRO A 64 -1.05 18.00 9.33
CA PRO A 64 -0.60 16.88 10.14
C PRO A 64 -1.10 15.56 9.55
N VAL A 65 -0.19 14.61 9.40
CA VAL A 65 -0.47 13.25 8.92
C VAL A 65 0.02 12.26 9.96
N HIS A 66 -0.87 11.36 10.37
CA HIS A 66 -0.57 10.25 11.26
C HIS A 66 -0.86 8.93 10.57
N ILE A 67 0.16 8.07 10.45
CA ILE A 67 0.07 6.75 9.82
C ILE A 67 0.50 5.71 10.86
N ASP A 68 -0.41 4.79 11.18
CA ASP A 68 -0.20 3.69 12.11
C ASP A 68 -0.37 2.35 11.39
N ALA A 69 0.75 1.63 11.25
CA ALA A 69 0.80 0.28 10.68
C ALA A 69 1.32 -0.74 11.71
N ARG A 70 1.25 -0.44 13.02
CA ARG A 70 1.77 -1.31 14.09
C ARG A 70 1.11 -2.69 14.12
N ALA A 71 -0.11 -2.82 13.62
CA ALA A 71 -0.82 -4.10 13.51
C ALA A 71 -0.16 -5.08 12.51
N LEU A 72 0.74 -4.60 11.64
CA LEU A 72 1.54 -5.41 10.72
C LEU A 72 2.93 -5.77 11.27
N GLY A 73 3.40 -5.08 12.32
CA GLY A 73 4.69 -5.36 12.96
C GLY A 73 5.87 -5.35 11.97
N ASP A 74 6.69 -6.41 12.04
CA ASP A 74 7.93 -6.56 11.25
C ASP A 74 7.68 -6.81 9.75
N GLU A 75 6.43 -7.03 9.33
CA GLU A 75 6.08 -7.12 7.90
C GLU A 75 6.26 -5.76 7.19
N VAL A 76 6.26 -4.66 7.94
CA VAL A 76 6.41 -3.31 7.39
C VAL A 76 7.88 -3.01 7.14
N VAL A 77 8.32 -3.17 5.88
CA VAL A 77 9.69 -2.82 5.48
C VAL A 77 9.85 -1.36 5.05
N ARG A 78 8.76 -0.70 4.67
CA ARG A 78 8.77 0.70 4.21
C ARG A 78 7.36 1.29 4.31
N ILE A 79 7.27 2.51 4.82
CA ILE A 79 6.09 3.38 4.74
C ILE A 79 6.41 4.51 3.78
N GLU A 80 5.54 4.72 2.81
CA GLU A 80 5.67 5.78 1.83
C GLU A 80 4.35 6.53 1.70
N ALA A 81 4.41 7.85 1.58
CA ALA A 81 3.24 8.67 1.31
C ALA A 81 3.50 9.60 0.13
N TRP A 82 2.48 9.77 -0.70
CA TRP A 82 2.47 10.73 -1.79
C TRP A 82 1.17 11.54 -1.80
N ALA A 83 1.22 12.72 -2.41
CA ALA A 83 0.05 13.54 -2.70
C ALA A 83 -0.25 13.48 -4.20
N ASP A 84 -1.49 13.12 -4.50
CA ASP A 84 -1.91 12.66 -5.80
C ASP A 84 -1.79 13.70 -6.93
N LEU A 85 -2.19 14.93 -6.61
CA LEU A 85 -2.21 16.08 -7.54
C LEU A 85 -1.05 17.06 -7.32
N ASN A 86 -0.04 16.67 -6.55
CA ASN A 86 1.13 17.51 -6.32
C ASN A 86 2.15 17.38 -7.46
N PRO A 87 2.81 18.47 -7.89
CA PRO A 87 3.86 18.42 -8.91
C PRO A 87 5.06 17.53 -8.52
N ILE A 88 5.33 17.43 -7.23
CA ILE A 88 6.29 16.48 -6.63
C ILE A 88 5.46 15.57 -5.73
N PRO A 89 5.09 14.36 -6.18
CA PRO A 89 4.11 13.55 -5.46
C PRO A 89 4.62 13.00 -4.14
N ARG A 90 5.82 12.41 -4.12
CA ARG A 90 6.38 11.73 -2.94
C ARG A 90 6.66 12.73 -1.82
N ILE A 91 5.99 12.56 -0.68
CA ILE A 91 6.11 13.43 0.50
C ILE A 91 7.28 12.94 1.36
N PHE A 92 7.30 11.64 1.68
CA PHE A 92 8.38 11.04 2.46
C PHE A 92 8.51 9.54 2.18
N THR A 93 9.62 9.00 2.64
CA THR A 93 9.83 7.55 2.76
C THR A 93 10.43 7.28 4.14
N PHE A 94 9.83 6.34 4.86
CA PHE A 94 10.26 5.90 6.18
C PHE A 94 10.51 4.39 6.14
N THR A 95 11.68 3.98 6.62
CA THR A 95 12.02 2.57 6.79
C THR A 95 12.20 2.33 8.28
N PRO A 96 11.31 1.57 8.93
CA PRO A 96 11.48 1.24 10.33
C PRO A 96 12.74 0.36 10.50
N GLY A 97 13.64 0.78 11.37
CA GLY A 97 14.76 -0.05 11.83
C GLY A 97 14.34 -0.95 12.99
N GLU A 98 15.25 -1.79 13.46
CA GLU A 98 14.99 -2.80 14.51
C GLU A 98 14.46 -2.23 15.84
N GLN A 99 14.69 -0.95 16.12
CA GLN A 99 14.36 -0.30 17.40
C GLN A 99 13.11 0.60 17.33
N VAL A 100 12.45 0.68 16.18
CA VAL A 100 11.31 1.58 15.97
C VAL A 100 10.11 0.82 15.44
N VAL A 101 8.92 1.22 15.89
CA VAL A 101 7.66 0.67 15.40
C VAL A 101 7.21 1.36 14.10
N PRO A 102 6.40 0.70 13.24
CA PRO A 102 5.92 1.29 11.99
C PRO A 102 4.79 2.32 12.25
N LEU A 103 5.19 3.49 12.75
CA LEU A 103 4.35 4.62 13.11
C LEU A 103 5.02 5.91 12.62
N VAL A 104 4.28 6.75 11.88
CA VAL A 104 4.78 8.04 11.38
C VAL A 104 3.79 9.14 11.77
N ALA A 105 4.30 10.21 12.38
CA ALA A 105 3.56 11.43 12.66
C ALA A 105 4.37 12.64 12.18
N ILE A 106 3.88 13.32 11.15
CA ILE A 106 4.57 14.44 10.50
C ILE A 106 3.60 15.58 10.18
N ARG A 107 4.14 16.71 9.70
CA ARG A 107 3.40 17.87 9.21
C ARG A 107 4.06 18.46 7.97
#